data_AF-A0A392U1E6-F1
#
_entry.id   AF-A0A392U1E6-F1
#
_cell.length_a   1.000
_cell.length_b   1.000
_cell.length_c   1.000
_cell.angle_alpha   90.00
_cell.angle_beta   90.00
_cell.angle_gamma   90.00
#
_symmetry.space_group_name_H-M   'P 1'
#
loop_
_entity.id
_entity.type
_entity.pdbx_description
1 polymer ?
#
loop_
_entity_poly.entity_id
_entity_poly.type
_entity_poly.pdbx_seq_one_letter_code
_entity_poly.pdbx_strand_id
1 'polypeptide(L)' 'MTNPSTPDKNKWTIFVDGSSNPQGSGAGIILENAEEVLIEVSLGLAF' A
#
# COMPACT_ATOMS: atom_id res chain seq x y z
N MET A 1 -31.15 -1.25 17.47
CA MET A 1 -30.76 -1.29 16.05
C MET A 1 -29.32 -0.84 15.96
N THR A 2 -28.39 -1.75 15.70
CA THR A 2 -27.00 -1.41 15.38
C THR A 2 -26.96 -1.04 13.90
N ASN A 3 -26.75 0.22 13.59
CA ASN A 3 -26.47 0.63 12.21
C ASN A 3 -25.12 0.01 11.82
N PRO A 4 -25.03 -0.83 10.79
CA PRO A 4 -23.72 -1.30 10.32
C PRO A 4 -22.98 -0.05 9.86
N SER A 5 -21.89 0.29 10.57
CA SER A 5 -21.00 1.36 10.12
C SER A 5 -20.44 0.92 8.78
N THR A 6 -20.87 1.56 7.70
CA THR A 6 -20.24 1.42 6.39
C THR A 6 -18.75 1.69 6.56
N PRO A 7 -17.87 0.80 6.06
CA PRO A 7 -16.44 1.04 6.11
C PRO A 7 -16.10 2.40 5.49
N ASP A 8 -15.22 3.16 6.14
CA ASP A 8 -14.84 4.49 5.66
C ASP A 8 -14.05 4.36 4.36
N LYS A 9 -14.69 4.70 3.25
CA LYS A 9 -14.12 4.61 1.89
C LYS A 9 -12.93 5.55 1.69
N ASN A 10 -12.79 6.55 2.54
CA ASN A 10 -11.67 7.50 2.51
C ASN A 10 -10.47 7.01 3.31
N LYS A 11 -10.62 5.91 4.08
CA LYS A 11 -9.52 5.31 4.82
C LYS A 11 -8.75 4.35 3.91
N TRP A 12 -7.48 4.65 3.73
CA TRP A 12 -6.52 3.83 3.01
C TRP A 12 -5.51 3.23 3.97
N THR A 13 -5.13 1.98 3.74
CA THR A 13 -4.01 1.29 4.37
C THR A 13 -2.88 1.21 3.37
N ILE A 14 -1.68 1.57 3.79
CA ILE A 14 -0.46 1.45 2.98
C ILE A 14 0.38 0.28 3.50
N PHE A 15 0.78 -0.60 2.60
CA PHE A 15 1.76 -1.65 2.85
C PHE A 15 3.01 -1.34 2.04
N VAL A 16 4.17 -1.47 2.68
CA VAL A 16 5.46 -1.19 2.06
C VAL A 16 6.39 -2.36 2.35
N ASP A 17 6.96 -2.95 1.31
CA ASP A 17 8.03 -3.95 1.42
C ASP A 17 9.27 -3.48 0.67
N GLY A 18 10.42 -3.54 1.34
CA GLY A 18 11.67 -2.96 0.86
C GLY A 18 12.74 -4.02 0.64
N SER A 19 13.52 -3.84 -0.42
CA SER A 19 14.70 -4.66 -0.69
C SER A 19 15.92 -3.77 -0.96
N SER A 20 17.11 -4.24 -0.57
CA SER A 20 18.35 -3.51 -0.78
C SER A 20 19.51 -4.47 -1.00
N ASN A 21 20.43 -4.08 -1.87
CA ASN A 21 21.69 -4.75 -2.13
C ASN A 21 22.78 -3.69 -2.48
N PRO A 22 24.05 -4.09 -2.66
CA PRO A 22 25.12 -3.14 -2.99
C PRO A 22 24.96 -2.41 -4.34
N GLN A 23 24.08 -2.88 -5.23
CA GLN A 23 23.80 -2.27 -6.54
C GLN A 23 22.64 -1.28 -6.51
N GLY A 24 21.84 -1.25 -5.44
CA GLY A 24 20.63 -0.45 -5.39
C GLY A 24 19.66 -0.89 -4.32
N SER A 25 18.58 -0.13 -4.20
CA SER A 25 17.44 -0.48 -3.35
C SER A 25 16.13 -0.33 -4.12
N GLY A 26 15.08 -0.90 -3.56
CA GLY A 26 13.74 -0.78 -4.11
C GLY A 26 12.68 -1.02 -3.05
N ALA A 27 11.45 -0.65 -3.39
CA ALA A 27 10.29 -0.93 -2.55
C ALA A 27 9.05 -1.20 -3.39
N GLY A 28 8.25 -2.17 -2.97
CA GLY A 28 6.86 -2.33 -3.39
C GLY A 28 5.95 -1.58 -2.42
N ILE A 29 4.96 -0.88 -2.96
CA ILE A 29 3.94 -0.15 -2.21
C ILE A 29 2.57 -0.65 -2.67
N ILE A 30 1.73 -1.04 -1.72
CA ILE A 30 0.32 -1.40 -1.94
C ILE A 30 -0.55 -0.44 -1.14
N LEU A 31 -1.56 0.12 -1.80
CA LEU A 31 -2.64 0.88 -1.17
C LEU A 31 -3.93 0.08 -1.27
N GLU A 32 -4.56 -0.16 -0.13
CA GLU A 32 -5.83 -0.87 -0.03
C GLU A 32 -6.84 -0.01 0.71
N ASN A 33 -8.06 0.12 0.19
CA ASN A 33 -9.17 0.72 0.90
C ASN A 33 -10.20 -0.34 1.32
N ALA A 34 -11.22 0.08 2.07
CA ALA A 34 -12.24 -0.83 2.57
C ALA A 34 -13.21 -1.37 1.50
N GLU A 35 -13.07 -0.96 0.24
CA GLU A 35 -13.78 -1.51 -0.92
C GLU A 35 -12.91 -2.48 -1.72
N GLU A 36 -11.79 -2.93 -1.13
CA GLU A 36 -10.82 -3.83 -1.77
C GLU A 36 -10.19 -3.23 -3.04
N VAL A 37 -10.19 -1.89 -3.17
CA VAL A 37 -9.48 -1.20 -4.25
C VAL A 37 -7.99 -1.29 -3.98
N LEU A 38 -7.25 -1.86 -4.94
CA LEU A 38 -5.80 -2.07 -4.86
C LEU A 38 -5.06 -1.18 -5.86
N ILE A 39 -4.08 -0.43 -5.36
CA ILE A 39 -3.08 0.28 -6.17
C ILE A 39 -1.71 -0.25 -5.81
N GLU A 40 -0.94 -0.70 -6.81
CA GLU A 40 0.41 -1.21 -6.64
C GLU A 40 1.42 -0.32 -7.36
N VAL A 41 2.52 0.03 -6.67
CA VAL A 41 3.60 0.85 -7.21
C VAL A 41 4.93 0.23 -6.81
N SER A 42 5.89 0.20 -7.75
CA SER A 42 7.28 -0.17 -7.47
C SER A 42 8.21 1.02 -7.64
N LEU A 43 9.12 1.19 -6.69
CA LEU A 43 10.18 2.21 -6.72
C LEU A 43 11.53 1.52 -6.82
N GLY A 44 12.39 1.99 -7.72
CA GLY A 44 13.78 1.57 -7.84
C GLY A 44 14.71 2.75 -7.61
N LEU A 45 15.73 2.56 -6.77
CA LEU A 45 16.77 3.53 -6.46
C LEU A 45 18.13 2.91 -6.79
N ALA A 46 18.84 3.51 -7.74
CA ALA A 46 20.18 3.07 -8.14
C ALA A 46 21.25 4.02 -7.57
N PHE A 47 22.44 3.48 -7.27
CA PHE A 47 23.60 4.21 -6.76
C PHE A 47 24.76 4.16 -7.75
#